data_AF-A0A388Q3A9-F1
#
_entry.id   AF-A0A388Q3A9-F1
#
_cell.length_a   1.000
_cell.length_b   1.000
_cell.length_c   1.000
_cell.angle_alpha   90.00
_cell.angle_beta   90.00
_cell.angle_gamma   90.00
#
_symmetry.space_group_name_H-M   'P 1'
#
loop_
_entity.id
_entity.type
_entity.pdbx_description
1 polymer ?
#
loop_
_entity_poly.entity_id
_entity_poly.type
_entity_poly.pdbx_seq_one_letter_code
_entity_poly.pdbx_strand_id
1 'polypeptide(L)'
;MIFLLLYFAFGSVKQGLLIYSAIPLSAIGGILFLALRGMPFSISAGVGFIALFGVAVLNGIVLIAEFNRIKSSGETDTRVIVMKGTKIRLRPVLMTAFVASFGFLPMALSNGSGAEVQRPLATVVIGGLLIATFLTLFVLPVLYILFEKGWSSKWKKATATTMITCLLLTLCSPSGFAQSSISLQAAIDTAMKNNLTIKNEALTAEYQHKLKAAAIDIPATDFTAEYGQINSFYKDTKFSISQSTRFPTVYKDKNCCKPNSIKAAY
;
A
#
# COMPACT_ATOMS: atom_id res chain seq x y z
N MET A 1 -19.15 5.94 -5.48
CA MET A 1 -19.99 4.75 -5.25
C MET A 1 -20.17 4.43 -3.77
N ILE A 2 -19.10 4.29 -2.97
CA ILE A 2 -19.20 3.98 -1.52
C ILE A 2 -20.18 4.89 -0.77
N PHE A 3 -20.12 6.20 -0.97
CA PHE A 3 -21.04 7.15 -0.30
C PHE A 3 -22.52 6.89 -0.60
N LEU A 4 -22.87 6.53 -1.85
CA LEU A 4 -24.25 6.23 -2.23
C LEU A 4 -24.77 4.98 -1.51
N LEU A 5 -23.94 3.94 -1.40
CA LEU A 5 -24.28 2.74 -0.66
C LEU A 5 -24.50 3.04 0.83
N LEU A 6 -23.67 3.91 1.42
CA LEU A 6 -23.84 4.35 2.81
C LEU A 6 -25.13 5.13 3.01
N TYR A 7 -25.48 6.00 2.06
CA TYR A 7 -26.74 6.73 2.08
C TYR A 7 -27.94 5.78 2.07
N PHE A 8 -27.95 4.78 1.19
CA PHE A 8 -29.02 3.78 1.14
C PHE A 8 -29.06 2.88 2.38
N ALA A 9 -27.91 2.54 2.97
CA ALA A 9 -27.84 1.67 4.15
C ALA A 9 -28.40 2.33 5.42
N PHE A 10 -28.15 3.64 5.62
CA PHE A 10 -28.55 4.35 6.84
C PHE A 10 -29.73 5.31 6.64
N GLY A 11 -30.16 5.57 5.41
CA GLY A 11 -31.21 6.54 5.09
C GLY A 11 -30.88 7.98 5.51
N SER A 12 -29.61 8.26 5.81
CA SER A 12 -29.17 9.53 6.41
C SER A 12 -27.83 9.99 5.84
N VAL A 13 -27.86 11.15 5.18
CA VAL A 13 -26.67 11.81 4.64
C VAL A 13 -25.64 12.09 5.74
N LYS A 14 -26.10 12.49 6.94
CA LYS A 14 -25.21 12.84 8.07
C LYS A 14 -24.39 11.64 8.53
N GLN A 15 -25.04 10.49 8.70
CA GLN A 15 -24.37 9.26 9.12
C GLN A 15 -23.48 8.71 8.01
N GLY A 16 -23.92 8.80 6.74
CA GLY A 16 -23.08 8.47 5.59
C GLY A 16 -21.80 9.30 5.53
N LEU A 17 -21.89 10.62 5.77
CA LEU A 17 -20.73 11.52 5.78
C LEU A 17 -19.77 11.23 6.94
N LEU A 18 -20.31 10.93 8.12
CA LEU A 18 -19.53 10.51 9.29
C LEU A 18 -18.71 9.25 8.97
N ILE A 19 -19.34 8.21 8.44
CA ILE A 19 -18.66 6.96 8.09
C ILE A 19 -17.66 7.20 6.95
N TYR A 20 -18.02 8.02 5.96
CA TYR A 20 -17.14 8.36 4.84
C TYR A 20 -15.84 9.04 5.30
N SER A 21 -15.86 9.79 6.39
CA SER A 21 -14.65 10.41 6.97
C SER A 21 -13.59 9.39 7.40
N ALA A 22 -13.95 8.12 7.63
CA ALA A 22 -12.99 7.06 7.96
C ALA A 22 -12.05 6.71 6.79
N ILE A 23 -12.47 6.94 5.55
CA ILE A 23 -11.70 6.64 4.34
C ILE A 23 -10.40 7.46 4.27
N PRO A 24 -10.43 8.82 4.28
CA PRO A 24 -9.21 9.61 4.27
C PRO A 24 -8.35 9.35 5.50
N LEU A 25 -8.96 9.13 6.67
CA LEU A 25 -8.24 8.76 7.89
C LEU A 25 -7.42 7.47 7.72
N SER A 26 -7.99 6.46 7.05
CA SER A 26 -7.27 5.22 6.76
C SER A 26 -6.17 5.39 5.72
N ALA A 27 -6.39 6.25 4.73
CA ALA A 27 -5.38 6.52 3.70
C ALA A 27 -4.08 7.05 4.32
N ILE A 28 -4.17 7.90 5.34
CA ILE A 28 -3.01 8.45 6.06
C ILE A 28 -2.11 7.32 6.58
N GLY A 29 -2.68 6.29 7.20
CA GLY A 29 -1.91 5.14 7.71
C GLY A 29 -1.19 4.35 6.63
N GLY A 30 -1.89 4.05 5.53
CA GLY A 30 -1.32 3.30 4.42
C GLY A 30 -0.21 4.06 3.70
N ILE A 31 -0.41 5.36 3.48
CA ILE A 31 0.59 6.24 2.86
C ILE A 31 1.82 6.36 3.75
N LEU A 32 1.63 6.56 5.05
CA LEU A 32 2.71 6.68 6.02
C LEU A 32 3.58 5.42 6.05
N PHE A 33 2.99 4.23 6.03
CA PHE A 33 3.76 2.98 6.02
C PHE A 33 4.47 2.71 4.69
N LEU A 34 3.88 3.05 3.55
CA LEU A 34 4.59 3.02 2.26
C LEU A 34 5.81 3.92 2.28
N ALA A 35 5.65 5.16 2.76
CA ALA A 35 6.72 6.14 2.86
C ALA A 35 7.82 5.69 3.81
N LEU A 36 7.46 5.20 5.01
CA LEU A 36 8.43 4.65 5.98
C LEU A 36 9.23 3.48 5.42
N ARG A 37 8.64 2.69 4.53
CA ARG A 37 9.32 1.54 3.91
C ARG A 37 10.01 1.87 2.59
N GLY A 38 9.98 3.14 2.16
CA GLY A 38 10.58 3.58 0.91
C GLY A 38 9.98 2.92 -0.34
N MET A 39 8.74 2.45 -0.26
CA MET A 39 8.08 1.76 -1.37
C MET A 39 7.22 2.74 -2.18
N PRO A 40 7.33 2.73 -3.52
CA PRO A 40 6.52 3.60 -4.36
C PRO A 40 5.05 3.16 -4.36
N PHE A 41 4.17 4.09 -4.74
CA PHE A 41 2.78 3.76 -5.00
C PHE A 41 2.68 2.92 -6.29
N SER A 42 2.38 1.63 -6.13
CA SER A 42 2.22 0.67 -7.23
C SER A 42 0.75 0.27 -7.43
N ILE A 43 0.44 -0.41 -8.52
CA ILE A 43 -0.91 -0.95 -8.78
C ILE A 43 -1.36 -1.85 -7.63
N SER A 44 -0.45 -2.68 -7.12
CA SER A 44 -0.73 -3.57 -6.00
C SER A 44 -1.00 -2.81 -4.69
N ALA A 45 -0.27 -1.72 -4.44
CA ALA A 45 -0.56 -0.81 -3.33
C ALA A 45 -1.96 -0.20 -3.46
N GLY A 46 -2.38 0.17 -4.68
CA GLY A 46 -3.72 0.66 -4.98
C GLY A 46 -4.82 -0.34 -4.62
N VAL A 47 -4.65 -1.63 -4.94
CA VAL A 47 -5.56 -2.70 -4.51
C VAL A 47 -5.62 -2.81 -2.98
N GLY A 48 -4.46 -2.68 -2.31
CA GLY A 48 -4.39 -2.62 -0.85
C GLY A 48 -5.20 -1.47 -0.25
N PHE A 49 -5.17 -0.28 -0.86
CA PHE A 49 -5.99 0.86 -0.41
C PHE A 49 -7.49 0.61 -0.58
N ILE A 50 -7.92 0.00 -1.69
CA ILE A 50 -9.34 -0.34 -1.89
C ILE A 50 -9.82 -1.29 -0.79
N ALA A 51 -9.04 -2.32 -0.48
CA ALA A 51 -9.34 -3.26 0.61
C ALA A 51 -9.38 -2.54 1.96
N LEU A 52 -8.39 -1.68 2.23
CA LEU A 52 -8.33 -0.87 3.44
C LEU A 52 -9.56 0.02 3.62
N PHE A 53 -10.02 0.68 2.56
CA PHE A 53 -11.22 1.51 2.60
C PHE A 53 -12.47 0.71 2.95
N GLY A 54 -12.61 -0.51 2.41
CA GLY A 54 -13.71 -1.40 2.76
C GLY A 54 -13.74 -1.73 4.25
N VAL A 55 -12.60 -2.10 4.83
CA VAL A 55 -12.50 -2.43 6.27
C VAL A 55 -12.70 -1.19 7.14
N ALA A 56 -12.14 -0.03 6.76
CA ALA A 56 -12.34 1.22 7.49
C ALA A 56 -13.81 1.64 7.51
N VAL A 57 -14.51 1.50 6.38
CA VAL A 57 -15.95 1.76 6.28
C VAL A 57 -16.73 0.79 7.16
N LEU A 58 -16.42 -0.51 7.13
CA LEU A 58 -17.07 -1.51 7.98
C LEU A 58 -16.94 -1.16 9.47
N ASN A 59 -15.74 -0.81 9.92
CA ASN A 59 -15.50 -0.40 11.30
C ASN A 59 -16.33 0.84 11.67
N GLY A 60 -16.42 1.82 10.77
CA GLY A 60 -17.27 3.01 10.95
C GLY A 60 -18.76 2.69 11.03
N ILE A 61 -19.26 1.84 10.13
CA ILE A 61 -20.67 1.37 10.11
C ILE A 61 -21.03 0.73 11.45
N VAL A 62 -20.21 -0.21 11.93
CA VAL A 62 -20.49 -0.97 13.15
C VAL A 62 -20.49 -0.06 14.39
N LEU A 63 -19.61 0.94 14.44
CA LEU A 63 -19.54 1.89 15.55
C LEU A 63 -20.76 2.83 15.56
N ILE A 64 -21.13 3.40 14.41
CA ILE A 64 -22.31 4.27 14.29
C ILE A 64 -23.61 3.51 14.54
N ALA A 65 -23.71 2.26 14.06
CA ALA A 65 -24.86 1.40 14.34
C ALA A 65 -25.02 1.16 15.85
N GLU A 66 -23.92 1.00 16.60
CA GLU A 66 -23.98 0.87 18.05
C GLU A 66 -24.46 2.16 18.74
N PHE A 67 -23.99 3.32 18.29
CA PHE A 67 -24.49 4.60 18.82
C PHE A 67 -25.99 4.76 18.58
N ASN A 68 -26.46 4.43 17.36
CA ASN A 68 -27.88 4.44 17.04
C ASN A 68 -28.66 3.43 17.88
N ARG A 69 -28.14 2.23 18.13
CA ARG A 69 -28.77 1.22 18.98
C ARG A 69 -28.96 1.73 20.42
N ILE A 70 -27.93 2.35 21.00
CA ILE A 70 -28.00 2.90 22.35
C ILE A 70 -28.95 4.10 22.38
N LYS A 71 -28.93 4.96 21.37
CA LYS A 71 -29.88 6.07 21.24
C LYS A 71 -31.34 5.57 21.18
N SER A 72 -31.61 4.54 20.38
CA SER A 72 -32.93 3.92 20.28
C SER A 72 -33.37 3.19 21.56
N SER A 73 -32.44 2.87 22.47
CA SER A 73 -32.75 2.30 23.79
C SER A 73 -33.23 3.34 24.82
N GLY A 74 -33.37 4.61 24.42
CA GLY A 74 -33.91 5.68 25.26
C GLY A 74 -32.86 6.61 25.87
N GLU A 75 -31.57 6.39 25.60
CA GLU A 75 -30.50 7.29 26.05
C GLU A 75 -30.54 8.60 25.26
N THR A 76 -30.53 9.74 25.95
CA THR A 76 -30.65 11.07 25.33
C THR A 76 -29.35 11.86 25.37
N ASP A 77 -28.43 11.54 26.28
CA ASP A 77 -27.12 12.21 26.33
C ASP A 77 -26.15 11.61 25.30
N THR A 78 -25.84 12.42 24.27
CA THR A 78 -24.87 12.07 23.22
C THR A 78 -23.51 11.63 23.79
N ARG A 79 -23.03 12.24 24.88
CA ARG A 79 -21.74 11.86 25.48
C ARG A 79 -21.81 10.46 26.08
N VAL A 80 -22.91 10.13 26.75
CA VAL A 80 -23.13 8.81 27.35
C VAL A 80 -23.24 7.74 26.26
N ILE A 81 -23.99 8.03 25.20
CA ILE A 81 -24.12 7.15 24.01
C ILE A 81 -22.74 6.83 23.44
N VAL A 82 -21.95 7.86 23.19
CA VAL A 82 -20.63 7.74 22.55
C VAL A 82 -19.64 7.01 23.46
N MET A 83 -19.60 7.35 24.75
CA MET A 83 -18.71 6.70 25.71
C MET A 83 -19.04 5.22 25.87
N LYS A 84 -20.32 4.88 26.03
CA LYS A 84 -20.80 3.50 26.20
C LYS A 84 -20.59 2.69 24.91
N GLY A 85 -20.97 3.24 23.76
CA GLY A 85 -20.81 2.56 22.48
C GLY A 85 -19.34 2.34 22.11
N THR A 86 -18.48 3.33 22.33
CA THR A 86 -17.04 3.21 22.06
C THR A 86 -16.41 2.16 22.98
N LYS A 87 -16.77 2.13 24.27
CA LYS A 87 -16.28 1.12 25.21
C LYS A 87 -16.69 -0.30 24.82
N ILE A 88 -17.91 -0.49 24.33
CA ILE A 88 -18.40 -1.80 23.85
C ILE A 88 -17.64 -2.25 22.60
N ARG A 89 -17.34 -1.32 21.69
CA ARG A 89 -16.74 -1.63 20.38
C ARG A 89 -15.21 -1.63 20.37
N LEU A 90 -14.56 -1.05 21.38
CA LEU A 90 -13.10 -0.96 21.49
C LEU A 90 -12.41 -2.32 21.30
N ARG A 91 -12.82 -3.32 22.08
CA ARG A 91 -12.21 -4.66 22.04
C ARG A 91 -12.41 -5.36 20.68
N PRO A 92 -13.63 -5.47 20.14
CA PRO A 92 -13.86 -6.05 18.82
C PRO A 92 -13.06 -5.37 17.70
N VAL A 93 -13.02 -4.04 17.67
CA VAL A 93 -12.33 -3.29 16.60
C VAL A 93 -10.82 -3.48 16.68
N LEU A 94 -10.24 -3.48 17.89
CA LEU A 94 -8.83 -3.78 18.06
C LEU A 94 -8.50 -5.23 17.67
N MET A 95 -9.35 -6.19 18.03
CA MET A 95 -9.16 -7.59 17.64
C MET A 95 -9.10 -7.75 16.12
N THR A 96 -10.05 -7.17 15.36
CA THR A 96 -10.05 -7.29 13.90
C THR A 96 -8.83 -6.63 13.27
N ALA A 97 -8.40 -5.47 13.79
CA ALA A 97 -7.22 -4.77 13.31
C ALA A 97 -5.93 -5.58 13.55
N PHE A 98 -5.77 -6.15 14.75
CA PHE A 98 -4.59 -6.97 15.07
C PHE A 98 -4.57 -8.29 14.30
N VAL A 99 -5.69 -9.00 14.23
CA VAL A 99 -5.78 -10.27 13.48
C VAL A 99 -5.44 -10.06 12.02
N ALA A 100 -6.02 -9.04 11.38
CA ALA A 100 -5.70 -8.71 10.00
C ALA A 100 -4.22 -8.32 9.85
N SER A 101 -3.70 -7.45 10.72
CA SER A 101 -2.30 -7.00 10.65
C SER A 101 -1.32 -8.16 10.79
N PHE A 102 -1.55 -9.09 11.71
CA PHE A 102 -0.72 -10.29 11.86
C PHE A 102 -0.88 -11.26 10.68
N GLY A 103 -2.08 -11.38 10.11
CA GLY A 103 -2.31 -12.19 8.89
C GLY A 103 -1.53 -11.68 7.67
N PHE A 104 -1.34 -10.38 7.54
CA PHE A 104 -0.55 -9.76 6.47
C PHE A 104 0.95 -9.68 6.76
N LEU A 105 1.39 -9.96 7.99
CA LEU A 105 2.79 -9.80 8.39
C LEU A 105 3.76 -10.68 7.58
N PRO A 106 3.50 -11.98 7.32
CA PRO A 106 4.39 -12.80 6.49
C PRO A 106 4.49 -12.28 5.06
N MET A 107 3.36 -11.84 4.49
CA MET A 107 3.27 -11.27 3.15
C MET A 107 4.08 -9.97 3.05
N ALA A 108 4.08 -9.15 4.10
CA ALA A 108 4.85 -7.91 4.17
C ALA A 108 6.37 -8.13 4.31
N LEU A 109 6.82 -9.31 4.75
CA LEU A 109 8.23 -9.65 4.97
C LEU A 109 8.81 -10.60 3.90
N SER A 110 7.98 -11.18 3.04
CA SER A 110 8.40 -12.16 2.04
C SER A 110 9.47 -11.63 1.09
N ASN A 111 10.45 -12.47 0.75
CA ASN A 111 11.53 -12.18 -0.22
C ASN A 111 11.53 -13.12 -1.45
N GLY A 112 10.51 -13.97 -1.59
CA GLY A 112 10.39 -14.90 -2.71
C GLY A 112 9.87 -14.27 -4.01
N SER A 113 9.65 -15.12 -5.01
CA SER A 113 8.99 -14.73 -6.26
C SER A 113 7.60 -14.13 -6.00
N GLY A 114 7.26 -13.01 -6.64
CA GLY A 114 6.01 -12.29 -6.44
C GLY A 114 5.99 -11.36 -5.21
N ALA A 115 7.07 -11.28 -4.43
CA ALA A 115 7.16 -10.37 -3.28
C ALA A 115 7.03 -8.90 -3.70
N GLU A 116 7.43 -8.55 -4.93
CA GLU A 116 7.32 -7.20 -5.50
C GLU A 116 5.88 -6.68 -5.57
N VAL A 117 4.90 -7.57 -5.78
CA VAL A 117 3.48 -7.21 -5.73
C VAL A 117 2.90 -7.38 -4.35
N GLN A 118 3.36 -8.35 -3.56
CA GLN A 118 2.74 -8.65 -2.26
C GLN A 118 3.11 -7.65 -1.16
N ARG A 119 4.38 -7.21 -1.09
CA ARG A 119 4.84 -6.32 -0.02
C ARG A 119 4.13 -4.95 -0.01
N PRO A 120 3.92 -4.25 -1.14
CA PRO A 120 3.24 -2.97 -1.13
C PRO A 120 1.78 -3.11 -0.68
N LEU A 121 1.07 -4.15 -1.15
CA LEU A 121 -0.30 -4.44 -0.75
C LEU A 121 -0.39 -4.69 0.76
N ALA A 122 0.42 -5.61 1.28
CA ALA A 122 0.39 -5.97 2.70
C ALA A 122 0.78 -4.79 3.60
N THR A 123 1.79 -4.01 3.19
CA THR A 123 2.26 -2.86 3.97
C THR A 123 1.21 -1.76 4.07
N VAL A 124 0.48 -1.49 2.99
CA VAL A 124 -0.65 -0.54 3.00
C VAL A 124 -1.75 -1.00 3.94
N VAL A 125 -2.13 -2.28 3.88
CA VAL A 125 -3.21 -2.82 4.71
C VAL A 125 -2.82 -2.80 6.20
N ILE A 126 -1.60 -3.23 6.55
CA ILE A 126 -1.14 -3.22 7.95
C ILE A 126 -1.08 -1.78 8.50
N GLY A 127 -0.36 -0.89 7.82
CA GLY A 127 -0.20 0.50 8.27
C GLY A 127 -1.53 1.25 8.30
N GLY A 128 -2.33 1.02 7.27
CA GLY A 128 -3.69 1.50 7.17
C GLY A 128 -4.53 1.08 8.35
N LEU A 129 -4.63 -0.22 8.65
CA LEU A 129 -5.50 -0.71 9.71
C LEU A 129 -5.06 -0.27 11.11
N LEU A 130 -3.76 -0.27 11.41
CA LEU A 130 -3.26 0.13 12.72
C LEU A 130 -3.55 1.61 13.00
N ILE A 131 -3.17 2.48 12.07
CA ILE A 131 -3.36 3.92 12.22
C ILE A 131 -4.85 4.30 12.05
N ALA A 132 -5.56 3.72 11.09
CA ALA A 132 -6.99 3.98 10.89
C ALA A 132 -7.80 3.56 12.11
N THR A 133 -7.52 2.40 12.69
CA THR A 133 -8.26 1.92 13.86
C THR A 133 -8.07 2.88 15.03
N PHE A 134 -6.85 3.33 15.28
CA PHE A 134 -6.58 4.31 16.33
C PHE A 134 -7.28 5.65 16.03
N LEU A 135 -7.10 6.20 14.82
CA LEU A 135 -7.71 7.47 14.43
C LEU A 135 -9.23 7.39 14.44
N THR A 136 -9.85 6.36 13.89
CA THR A 136 -11.31 6.24 13.82
C THR A 136 -11.94 6.08 15.20
N LEU A 137 -11.31 5.33 16.11
CA LEU A 137 -11.82 5.18 17.47
C LEU A 137 -11.76 6.49 18.29
N PHE A 138 -10.89 7.44 17.95
CA PHE A 138 -10.87 8.76 18.60
C PHE A 138 -11.69 9.79 17.83
N VAL A 139 -11.45 9.90 16.53
CA VAL A 139 -12.01 10.93 15.66
C VAL A 139 -13.49 10.69 15.39
N LEU A 140 -13.93 9.44 15.15
CA LEU A 140 -15.33 9.17 14.83
C LEU A 140 -16.29 9.48 15.98
N PRO A 141 -15.98 9.11 17.25
CA PRO A 141 -16.73 9.59 18.43
C PRO A 141 -16.84 11.11 18.53
N VAL A 142 -15.73 11.81 18.32
CA VAL A 142 -15.68 13.28 18.40
C VAL A 142 -16.52 13.92 17.29
N LEU A 143 -16.38 13.43 16.05
CA LEU A 143 -17.18 13.87 14.92
C LEU A 143 -18.67 13.58 15.14
N TYR A 144 -19.04 12.44 15.72
CA TYR A 144 -20.42 12.13 16.05
C TYR A 144 -21.01 13.17 17.01
N ILE A 145 -20.31 13.49 18.11
CA ILE A 145 -20.75 14.53 19.06
C ILE A 145 -20.92 15.89 18.37
N LEU A 146 -19.97 16.28 17.52
CA LEU A 146 -20.01 17.53 16.77
C LEU A 146 -21.20 17.62 15.82
N PHE A 147 -21.52 16.51 15.12
CA PHE A 147 -22.64 16.46 14.19
C PHE A 147 -24.00 16.42 14.90
N GLU A 148 -24.08 15.72 16.04
CA GLU A 148 -25.32 15.55 16.81
C GLU A 148 -25.69 16.80 17.62
N LYS A 149 -24.70 17.49 18.20
CA LYS A 149 -24.89 18.76 18.93
C LYS A 149 -25.30 19.92 18.00
N GLY A 150 -25.41 19.63 16.70
CA GLY A 150 -25.51 20.59 15.64
C GLY A 150 -24.15 21.24 15.42
N TRP A 151 -23.69 21.22 14.17
CA TRP A 151 -22.83 22.27 13.68
C TRP A 151 -23.62 23.57 13.88
N SER A 152 -23.47 24.23 15.03
CA SER A 152 -24.00 25.56 15.28
C SER A 152 -23.26 26.46 14.31
N SER A 153 -23.82 26.52 13.11
CA SER A 153 -23.28 27.21 11.97
C SER A 153 -23.53 28.69 12.19
N LYS A 154 -22.71 29.27 13.06
CA LYS A 154 -22.20 30.62 12.84
C LYS A 154 -21.03 30.59 11.86
N TRP A 155 -20.96 29.58 10.97
CA TRP A 155 -20.20 29.74 9.74
C TRP A 155 -20.94 30.78 8.93
N LYS A 156 -20.55 32.05 9.11
CA LYS A 156 -20.92 33.13 8.21
C LYS A 156 -20.69 32.58 6.80
N LYS A 157 -21.72 32.66 5.94
CA LYS A 157 -21.73 32.09 4.59
C LYS A 157 -20.43 32.39 3.81
N ALA A 158 -19.76 33.51 4.13
CA ALA A 158 -18.42 33.88 3.69
C ALA A 158 -17.35 32.77 3.80
N THR A 159 -17.23 32.04 4.93
CA THR A 159 -16.14 31.07 5.13
C THR A 159 -16.34 29.77 4.34
N ALA A 160 -17.59 29.37 4.14
CA ALA A 160 -17.93 28.22 3.30
C ALA A 160 -17.73 28.55 1.81
N THR A 161 -18.08 29.76 1.37
CA THR A 161 -17.81 30.22 0.01
C THR A 161 -16.32 30.34 -0.25
N THR A 162 -15.52 30.82 0.72
CA THR A 162 -14.04 30.87 0.57
C THR A 162 -13.40 29.48 0.56
N MET A 163 -13.90 28.51 1.33
CA MET A 163 -13.36 27.14 1.25
C MET A 163 -13.73 26.46 -0.06
N ILE A 164 -14.95 26.63 -0.57
CA ILE A 164 -15.38 26.06 -1.85
C ILE A 164 -14.65 26.73 -3.00
N THR A 165 -14.46 28.05 -2.97
CA THR A 165 -13.66 28.77 -3.98
C THR A 165 -12.17 28.46 -3.87
N CYS A 166 -11.61 28.26 -2.67
CA CYS A 166 -10.22 27.84 -2.50
C CYS A 166 -10.02 26.39 -2.97
N LEU A 167 -10.99 25.50 -2.72
CA LEU A 167 -10.99 24.13 -3.23
C LEU A 167 -11.13 24.12 -4.77
N LEU A 168 -12.03 24.93 -5.33
CA LEU A 168 -12.17 25.12 -6.78
C LEU A 168 -10.93 25.75 -7.41
N LEU A 169 -10.24 26.70 -6.75
CA LEU A 169 -8.98 27.28 -7.23
C LEU A 169 -7.84 26.26 -7.18
N THR A 170 -7.82 25.35 -6.20
CA THR A 170 -6.79 24.29 -6.15
C THR A 170 -7.05 23.18 -7.18
N LEU A 171 -8.32 22.88 -7.51
CA LEU A 171 -8.68 21.96 -8.59
C LEU A 171 -8.59 22.59 -9.99
N CYS A 172 -8.69 23.91 -10.07
CA CYS A 172 -8.51 24.71 -11.27
C CYS A 172 -7.17 25.46 -11.17
N SER A 173 -6.08 24.71 -11.07
CA SER A 173 -4.79 25.28 -11.47
C SER A 173 -4.94 25.76 -12.93
N PRO A 174 -4.57 26.99 -13.28
CA PRO A 174 -4.49 27.35 -14.67
C PRO A 174 -3.40 26.47 -15.27
N SER A 175 -3.78 25.45 -16.02
CA SER A 175 -2.96 24.83 -17.05
C SER A 175 -2.78 25.81 -18.23
N GLY A 176 -2.59 27.09 -17.93
CA GLY A 176 -2.28 28.17 -18.86
C GLY A 176 -0.80 28.46 -18.78
N PHE A 177 -0.10 28.23 -19.89
CA PHE A 177 1.32 28.54 -20.14
C PHE A 177 2.35 27.52 -19.64
N ALA A 178 2.23 26.28 -20.11
CA ALA A 178 3.38 25.35 -20.16
C ALA A 178 3.74 24.92 -21.60
N GLN A 179 3.22 25.60 -22.63
CA GLN A 179 3.61 25.36 -24.02
C GLN A 179 4.66 26.39 -24.44
N SER A 180 5.93 26.15 -24.10
CA SER A 180 7.02 26.70 -24.92
C SER A 180 6.95 26.00 -26.27
N SER A 181 6.84 26.74 -27.39
CA SER A 181 6.98 26.16 -28.72
C SER A 181 8.36 25.52 -28.83
N ILE A 182 8.42 24.19 -28.74
CA ILE A 182 9.66 23.43 -28.87
C ILE A 182 10.11 23.54 -30.33
N SER A 183 11.32 24.05 -30.57
CA SER A 183 11.93 24.05 -31.90
C SER A 183 12.14 22.60 -32.37
N LEU A 184 12.07 22.34 -33.69
CA LEU A 184 12.20 20.97 -34.25
C LEU A 184 13.46 20.24 -33.70
N GLN A 185 14.57 20.96 -33.54
CA GLN A 185 15.80 20.42 -32.98
C GLN A 185 15.66 20.02 -31.50
N ALA A 186 15.03 20.88 -30.68
CA ALA A 186 14.77 20.58 -29.27
C ALA A 186 13.74 19.45 -29.10
N ALA A 187 12.81 19.28 -30.05
CA ALA A 187 11.87 18.15 -30.09
C ALA A 187 12.60 16.84 -30.39
N ILE A 188 13.54 16.84 -31.35
CA ILE A 188 14.36 15.67 -31.67
C ILE A 188 15.28 15.32 -30.50
N ASP A 189 15.93 16.29 -29.86
CA ASP A 189 16.80 16.04 -28.70
C ASP A 189 16.01 15.51 -27.49
N THR A 190 14.84 16.10 -27.21
CA THR A 190 13.97 15.62 -26.13
C THR A 190 13.42 14.23 -26.46
N ALA A 191 13.05 13.98 -27.71
CA ALA A 191 12.57 12.67 -28.17
C ALA A 191 13.67 11.61 -28.06
N MET A 192 14.90 11.89 -28.48
CA MET A 192 16.04 10.99 -28.36
C MET A 192 16.41 10.72 -26.90
N LYS A 193 16.39 11.76 -26.05
CA LYS A 193 16.71 11.64 -24.62
C LYS A 193 15.64 10.92 -23.80
N ASN A 194 14.36 11.10 -24.13
CA ASN A 194 13.23 10.39 -23.50
C ASN A 194 12.82 9.12 -24.27
N ASN A 195 13.55 8.73 -25.32
CA ASN A 195 13.21 7.53 -26.07
C ASN A 195 13.43 6.30 -25.18
N LEU A 196 12.32 5.73 -24.71
CA LEU A 196 12.30 4.55 -23.86
C LEU A 196 12.98 3.36 -24.56
N THR A 197 12.96 3.30 -25.89
CA THR A 197 13.61 2.24 -26.68
C THR A 197 15.12 2.32 -26.57
N ILE A 198 15.73 3.49 -26.77
CA ILE A 198 17.20 3.68 -26.64
C ILE A 198 17.65 3.40 -25.20
N LYS A 199 16.88 3.86 -24.21
CA LYS A 199 17.17 3.59 -22.80
C LYS A 199 17.06 2.10 -22.47
N ASN A 200 16.04 1.41 -22.99
CA ASN A 200 15.88 -0.04 -22.79
C ASN A 200 17.00 -0.83 -23.47
N GLU A 201 17.43 -0.44 -24.67
CA GLU A 201 18.54 -1.06 -25.37
C GLU A 201 19.87 -0.83 -24.63
N ALA A 202 20.11 0.39 -24.13
CA ALA A 202 21.28 0.69 -23.31
C ALA A 202 21.29 -0.10 -21.98
N LEU A 203 20.15 -0.18 -21.30
CA LEU A 203 19.99 -1.00 -20.09
C LEU A 203 20.19 -2.49 -20.37
N THR A 204 19.74 -2.96 -21.54
CA THR A 204 19.94 -4.34 -21.98
C THR A 204 21.43 -4.60 -22.26
N ALA A 205 22.12 -3.67 -22.93
CA ALA A 205 23.56 -3.77 -23.17
C ALA A 205 24.36 -3.77 -21.85
N GLU A 206 24.00 -2.93 -20.88
CA GLU A 206 24.62 -2.88 -19.55
C GLU A 206 24.34 -4.17 -18.76
N TYR A 207 23.11 -4.68 -18.81
CA TYR A 207 22.73 -5.96 -18.21
C TYR A 207 23.55 -7.11 -18.77
N GLN A 208 23.71 -7.17 -20.10
CA GLN A 208 24.56 -8.16 -20.76
C GLN A 208 26.03 -7.98 -20.40
N HIS A 209 26.51 -6.75 -20.21
CA HIS A 209 27.88 -6.49 -19.73
C HIS A 209 28.10 -6.99 -18.30
N LYS A 210 27.12 -6.80 -17.40
CA LYS A 210 27.15 -7.33 -16.04
C LYS A 210 27.12 -8.86 -16.01
N LEU A 211 26.34 -9.50 -16.89
CA LEU A 211 26.34 -10.95 -17.05
C LEU A 211 27.68 -11.48 -17.58
N LYS A 212 28.36 -10.74 -18.47
CA LYS A 212 29.73 -11.10 -18.91
C LYS A 212 30.73 -11.04 -17.76
N ALA A 213 30.63 -10.05 -16.87
CA ALA A 213 31.46 -9.99 -15.66
C ALA A 213 31.14 -11.14 -14.68
N ALA A 214 29.88 -11.59 -14.65
CA ALA A 214 29.42 -12.75 -13.88
C ALA A 214 29.66 -14.11 -14.58
N ALA A 215 30.44 -14.16 -15.67
CA ALA A 215 30.72 -15.41 -16.39
C ALA A 215 31.46 -16.46 -15.52
N ILE A 216 32.11 -16.01 -14.44
CA ILE A 216 32.65 -16.85 -13.38
C ILE A 216 31.59 -16.96 -12.27
N ASP A 217 30.53 -17.69 -12.56
CA ASP A 217 29.48 -18.04 -11.60
C ASP A 217 29.89 -19.32 -10.86
N ILE A 218 30.55 -19.15 -9.71
CA ILE A 218 30.87 -20.25 -8.79
C ILE A 218 29.61 -20.46 -7.92
N PRO A 219 28.93 -21.62 -8.03
CA PRO A 219 27.77 -21.88 -7.19
C PRO A 219 28.17 -21.84 -5.71
N ALA A 220 27.28 -21.32 -4.88
CA ALA A 220 27.48 -21.23 -3.44
C ALA A 220 27.74 -22.64 -2.85
N THR A 221 28.55 -22.69 -1.79
CA THR A 221 28.80 -23.96 -1.07
C THR A 221 27.56 -24.28 -0.24
N ASP A 222 26.92 -25.41 -0.53
CA ASP A 222 25.76 -25.86 0.22
C ASP A 222 26.23 -26.64 1.46
N PHE A 223 25.90 -26.09 2.63
CA PHE A 223 26.08 -26.74 3.91
C PHE A 223 24.73 -27.28 4.38
N THR A 224 24.60 -28.60 4.42
CA THR A 224 23.41 -29.26 4.94
C THR A 224 23.76 -30.03 6.21
N ALA A 225 23.08 -29.66 7.31
CA ALA A 225 23.16 -30.35 8.58
C ALA A 225 21.79 -30.97 8.87
N GLU A 226 21.73 -32.29 8.88
CA GLU A 226 20.51 -33.05 9.10
C GLU A 226 20.64 -33.85 10.40
N TYR A 227 19.64 -33.74 11.28
CA TYR A 227 19.61 -34.41 12.58
C TYR A 227 18.36 -35.29 12.67
N GLY A 228 18.50 -36.61 12.70
CA GLY A 228 17.37 -37.54 12.75
C GLY A 228 17.68 -39.00 12.39
N GLN A 229 16.64 -39.82 12.22
CA GLN A 229 16.74 -41.23 11.81
C GLN A 229 16.77 -41.33 10.28
N ILE A 230 17.90 -40.98 9.67
CA ILE A 230 17.98 -40.81 8.20
C ILE A 230 18.37 -42.11 7.47
N ASN A 231 19.01 -43.07 8.17
CA ASN A 231 19.31 -44.41 7.64
C ASN A 231 19.25 -45.55 8.67
N SER A 232 18.94 -45.28 9.95
CA SER A 232 18.84 -46.32 10.98
C SER A 232 17.75 -45.99 12.01
N PHE A 233 17.33 -46.99 12.80
CA PHE A 233 16.38 -46.83 13.92
C PHE A 233 16.92 -45.96 15.08
N TYR A 234 18.20 -45.59 15.06
CA TYR A 234 18.82 -44.69 16.06
C TYR A 234 18.93 -43.27 15.50
N LYS A 235 18.78 -42.25 16.37
CA LYS A 235 18.95 -40.84 15.98
C LYS A 235 20.42 -40.59 15.62
N ASP A 236 20.67 -40.17 14.40
CA ASP A 236 22.01 -39.90 13.87
C ASP A 236 22.11 -38.46 13.34
N THR A 237 23.32 -37.93 13.26
CA THR A 237 23.59 -36.56 12.76
C THR A 237 24.46 -36.65 11.52
N LYS A 238 23.97 -36.12 10.40
CA LYS A 238 24.72 -36.08 9.15
C LYS A 238 25.06 -34.63 8.80
N PHE A 239 26.35 -34.38 8.61
CA PHE A 239 26.85 -33.13 8.04
C PHE A 239 27.32 -33.42 6.62
N SER A 240 26.77 -32.71 5.65
CA SER A 240 27.23 -32.76 4.26
C SER A 240 27.62 -31.38 3.78
N ILE A 241 28.82 -31.29 3.23
CA ILE A 241 29.33 -30.13 2.50
C ILE A 241 29.34 -30.55 1.04
N SER A 242 28.54 -29.88 0.21
CA SER A 242 28.51 -30.13 -1.22
C SER A 242 28.93 -28.88 -1.96
N GLN A 243 29.94 -29.02 -2.82
CA GLN A 243 30.37 -27.98 -3.75
C GLN A 243 30.31 -28.53 -5.16
N SER A 244 29.36 -28.05 -5.95
CA SER A 244 29.17 -28.50 -7.32
C SER A 244 30.05 -27.66 -8.27
N THR A 245 31.29 -28.10 -8.52
CA THR A 245 32.13 -27.44 -9.53
C THR A 245 31.74 -27.91 -10.93
N ARG A 246 31.28 -27.01 -11.81
CA ARG A 246 31.08 -27.34 -13.24
C ARG A 246 32.43 -27.68 -13.89
N PHE A 247 32.40 -28.47 -14.97
CA PHE A 247 33.63 -28.89 -15.67
C PHE A 247 34.40 -27.67 -16.23
N PRO A 248 35.75 -27.60 -16.13
CA PRO A 248 36.56 -26.43 -16.53
C PRO A 248 36.33 -25.94 -17.96
N THR A 249 36.01 -26.87 -18.87
CA THR A 249 35.72 -26.59 -20.28
C THR A 249 34.51 -25.67 -20.47
N VAL A 250 33.48 -25.79 -19.61
CA VAL A 250 32.25 -24.98 -19.67
C VAL A 250 32.53 -23.50 -19.38
N TYR A 251 33.52 -23.20 -18.53
CA TYR A 251 33.92 -21.82 -18.23
C TYR A 251 34.77 -21.20 -19.35
N LYS A 252 35.56 -22.01 -20.07
CA LYS A 252 36.29 -21.56 -21.28
C LYS A 252 35.33 -21.26 -22.44
N ASP A 253 34.32 -22.09 -22.64
CA ASP A 253 33.35 -21.94 -23.72
C ASP A 253 32.40 -20.74 -23.50
N LYS A 254 32.02 -20.45 -22.25
CA LYS A 254 31.26 -19.21 -21.91
C LYS A 254 32.02 -17.92 -22.23
N ASN A 255 33.36 -17.95 -22.19
CA ASN A 255 34.20 -16.82 -22.59
C ASN A 255 34.37 -16.72 -24.12
N CYS A 256 34.19 -17.84 -24.83
CA CYS A 256 34.32 -17.97 -26.29
C CYS A 256 33.03 -17.60 -27.04
N CYS A 257 31.86 -17.98 -26.49
CA CYS A 257 30.54 -17.60 -27.00
C CYS A 257 30.19 -16.14 -26.67
N LYS A 258 31.02 -15.20 -27.14
CA LYS A 258 30.69 -13.78 -27.24
C LYS A 258 29.72 -13.63 -28.43
N PRO A 259 28.45 -13.23 -28.24
CA PRO A 259 27.64 -12.82 -29.37
C PRO A 259 28.27 -11.55 -29.94
N ASN A 260 28.80 -11.64 -31.16
CA ASN A 260 29.35 -10.54 -31.91
C ASN A 260 28.21 -9.70 -32.56
N SER A 261 27.11 -9.49 -31.83
CA SER A 261 25.87 -8.88 -32.35
C SER A 261 25.94 -7.34 -32.43
N ILE A 262 27.07 -6.71 -32.10
CA ILE A 262 27.21 -5.25 -32.10
C ILE A 262 27.62 -4.70 -33.48
N LYS A 263 27.93 -5.56 -34.47
CA LYS A 263 28.36 -5.12 -35.81
C LYS A 263 27.25 -4.97 -36.86
N ALA A 264 25.97 -5.15 -36.52
CA ALA A 264 24.86 -5.16 -37.48
C ALA A 264 23.84 -4.03 -37.30
N ALA A 265 24.18 -2.95 -36.59
CA ALA A 265 23.29 -1.81 -36.39
C ALA A 265 24.05 -0.47 -36.47
N TYR A 266 24.70 -0.24 -37.62
CA TYR A 266 25.07 1.08 -38.11
C TYR A 266 24.73 1.14 -39.60
#